data_AF-A0A8J6IQK6-F1
#
_entry.id   AF-A0A8J6IQK6-F1
#
_cell.length_a   1.000
_cell.length_b   1.000
_cell.length_c   1.000
_cell.angle_alpha   90.00
_cell.angle_beta   90.00
_cell.angle_gamma   90.00
#
_symmetry.space_group_name_H-M   'P 1'
#
loop_
_entity.id
_entity.type
_entity.pdbx_description
1 polymer ?
#
loop_
_entity_poly.entity_id
_entity_poly.type
_entity_poly.pdbx_seq_one_letter_code
_entity_poly.pdbx_strand_id
1 'polypeptide(L)'
;MRDIQEEMLTGEIKSSKGFVSASKWLKVSLACLVVCAYFTDAAWLTDVIVFSVVLSLILPLVFFDVFIQKLLEYNTLKVQERQVFNAKEANEHFEKLYKKVGR
;
A
#
# COMPACT_ATOMS: atom_id res chain seq x y z
N MET A 1 17.90 12.99 0.12
CA MET A 1 17.68 11.76 -0.68
C MET A 1 16.79 10.76 0.05
N ARG A 2 17.07 10.38 1.31
CA ARG A 2 16.23 9.43 2.07
C ARG A 2 14.83 9.94 2.41
N ASP A 3 14.69 11.19 2.84
CA ASP A 3 13.36 11.78 3.12
C ASP A 3 12.47 11.80 1.87
N ILE A 4 13.06 12.04 0.70
CA ILE A 4 12.37 12.02 -0.60
C ILE A 4 11.92 10.60 -0.95
N GLN A 5 12.75 9.59 -0.66
CA GLN A 5 12.41 8.19 -0.90
C GLN A 5 11.28 7.72 0.03
N GLU A 6 11.29 8.15 1.29
CA GLU A 6 10.23 7.87 2.26
C GLU A 6 8.92 8.55 1.87
N GLU A 7 8.96 9.82 1.46
CA GLU A 7 7.79 10.57 1.00
C GLU A 7 7.19 9.94 -0.27
N MET A 8 8.03 9.49 -1.20
CA MET A 8 7.61 8.79 -2.41
C MET A 8 6.94 7.44 -2.08
N LEU A 9 7.55 6.62 -1.21
CA LEU A 9 6.97 5.35 -0.74
C LEU A 9 5.62 5.54 -0.03
N THR A 10 5.53 6.57 0.81
CA THR A 10 4.29 6.88 1.53
C THR A 10 3.20 7.35 0.56
N GLY A 11 3.58 8.12 -0.46
CA GLY A 11 2.72 8.52 -1.58
C GLY A 11 2.21 7.32 -2.38
N GLU A 12 3.07 6.38 -2.72
CA GLU A 12 2.72 5.15 -3.45
C GLU A 12 1.79 4.24 -2.64
N ILE A 13 2.04 4.07 -1.34
CA ILE A 13 1.17 3.32 -0.43
C ILE A 13 -0.21 3.99 -0.33
N LYS A 14 -0.26 5.33 -0.23
CA LYS A 14 -1.51 6.10 -0.18
C LYS A 14 -2.29 6.00 -1.50
N SER A 15 -1.60 6.11 -2.63
CA SER A 15 -2.18 5.93 -3.97
C SER A 15 -2.78 4.54 -4.13
N SER A 16 -2.04 3.51 -3.72
CA SER A 16 -2.50 2.12 -3.73
C SER A 16 -3.76 1.94 -2.89
N LYS A 17 -3.82 2.52 -1.67
CA LYS A 17 -5.05 2.53 -0.86
C LYS A 17 -6.21 3.26 -1.56
N GLY A 18 -5.92 4.35 -2.26
CA GLY A 18 -6.88 5.07 -3.09
C GLY A 18 -7.45 4.20 -4.20
N PHE A 19 -6.61 3.42 -4.88
CA PHE A 19 -7.03 2.46 -5.91
C PHE A 19 -8.00 1.41 -5.37
N VAL A 20 -7.78 0.87 -4.17
CA VAL A 20 -8.74 -0.05 -3.53
C VAL A 20 -10.08 0.62 -3.31
N SER A 21 -10.07 1.85 -2.79
CA SER A 21 -11.29 2.62 -2.57
C SER A 21 -12.06 2.84 -3.89
N ALA A 22 -11.36 3.25 -4.95
CA ALA A 22 -11.93 3.42 -6.28
C ALA A 22 -12.49 2.10 -6.84
N SER A 23 -11.76 0.99 -6.69
CA SER A 23 -12.23 -0.33 -7.15
C SER A 23 -13.48 -0.79 -6.41
N LYS A 24 -13.63 -0.44 -5.13
CA LYS A 24 -14.83 -0.71 -4.34
C LYS A 24 -16.03 0.07 -4.89
N TRP A 25 -15.85 1.36 -5.19
CA TRP A 25 -16.90 2.18 -5.80
C TRP A 25 -17.30 1.70 -7.18
N LEU A 26 -16.33 1.25 -7.99
CA LEU A 26 -16.60 0.65 -9.30
C LEU A 26 -17.48 -0.60 -9.17
N LYS A 27 -17.17 -1.49 -8.21
CA LYS A 27 -18.00 -2.69 -7.93
C LYS A 27 -19.42 -2.33 -7.50
N VAL A 28 -19.58 -1.29 -6.67
CA VAL A 28 -20.91 -0.79 -6.27
C VAL A 28 -21.69 -0.29 -7.48
N SER A 29 -21.03 0.49 -8.36
CA SER A 29 -21.65 0.96 -9.60
C SER A 29 -22.08 -0.19 -10.52
N LEU A 30 -21.22 -1.21 -10.69
CA LEU A 30 -21.56 -2.43 -11.44
C LEU A 30 -22.74 -3.19 -10.83
N ALA A 31 -22.81 -3.29 -9.49
CA ALA A 31 -23.93 -3.92 -8.81
C ALA A 31 -25.25 -3.18 -9.08
N CYS A 32 -25.25 -1.85 -9.01
CA CYS A 32 -26.42 -1.04 -9.37
C CYS A 32 -26.83 -1.27 -10.84
N LEU A 33 -25.86 -1.34 -11.75
CA LEU A 33 -26.09 -1.57 -13.18
C LEU A 33 -26.72 -2.95 -13.44
N VAL A 34 -26.25 -4.00 -12.75
CA VAL A 34 -26.85 -5.35 -12.78
C VAL A 34 -28.29 -5.32 -12.29
N VAL A 35 -28.57 -4.61 -11.19
CA VAL A 35 -29.94 -4.46 -10.66
C VAL A 35 -30.85 -3.78 -11.69
N CYS A 36 -30.43 -2.67 -12.29
CA CYS A 36 -31.21 -1.99 -13.32
C CYS A 36 -31.45 -2.86 -14.57
N ALA A 37 -30.43 -3.59 -15.02
CA ALA A 37 -30.52 -4.49 -16.16
C ALA A 37 -31.49 -5.66 -15.88
N TYR A 38 -31.50 -6.17 -14.65
CA TYR A 38 -32.43 -7.21 -14.21
C TYR A 38 -33.89 -6.75 -14.30
N PHE A 39 -34.20 -5.52 -13.85
CA PHE A 39 -35.58 -5.00 -13.89
C PHE A 39 -36.07 -4.61 -15.30
N THR A 40 -35.16 -4.46 -16.26
CA THR A 40 -35.49 -4.09 -17.65
C THR A 40 -35.46 -5.27 -18.61
N ASP A 41 -35.28 -6.50 -18.09
CA ASP A 41 -35.07 -7.73 -18.88
C ASP A 41 -34.04 -7.54 -20.00
N ALA A 42 -32.96 -6.81 -19.67
CA ALA A 42 -31.94 -6.47 -20.64
C ALA A 42 -31.21 -7.72 -21.15
N ALA A 43 -31.18 -7.91 -22.47
CA ALA A 43 -30.54 -9.08 -23.09
C ALA A 43 -29.04 -9.23 -22.76
N TRP A 44 -28.37 -8.14 -22.38
CA TRP A 44 -26.95 -8.09 -22.05
C TRP A 44 -26.64 -8.29 -20.55
N LEU A 45 -27.65 -8.62 -19.73
CA LEU A 45 -27.49 -8.84 -18.28
C LEU A 45 -26.41 -9.90 -17.97
N THR A 46 -26.45 -11.03 -18.67
CA THR A 46 -25.49 -12.14 -18.47
C THR A 46 -24.06 -11.71 -18.74
N ASP A 47 -23.84 -10.95 -19.82
CA ASP A 47 -22.51 -10.46 -20.20
C ASP A 47 -21.94 -9.53 -19.12
N VAL A 48 -22.78 -8.64 -18.58
CA VAL A 48 -22.38 -7.72 -17.51
C VAL A 48 -22.09 -8.46 -16.20
N ILE A 49 -22.84 -9.50 -15.87
CA ILE A 49 -22.56 -10.33 -14.69
C ILE A 49 -21.20 -11.01 -14.83
N VAL A 50 -20.93 -11.65 -15.97
CA VAL A 50 -19.63 -12.31 -16.24
C VAL A 50 -18.49 -11.30 -16.15
N PHE A 51 -18.65 -10.15 -16.80
CA PHE A 51 -17.66 -9.08 -16.74
C PHE A 51 -17.41 -8.59 -15.31
N SER A 52 -18.47 -8.38 -14.53
CA SER A 52 -18.37 -7.96 -13.13
C SER A 52 -17.59 -8.95 -12.26
N VAL A 53 -17.82 -10.24 -12.46
CA VAL A 53 -17.11 -11.32 -11.74
C VAL A 53 -15.63 -11.32 -12.11
N VAL A 54 -15.31 -11.30 -13.41
CA VAL A 54 -13.92 -11.28 -13.90
C VAL A 54 -13.19 -10.05 -13.37
N LEU A 55 -13.79 -8.87 -13.47
CA LEU A 55 -13.21 -7.62 -12.97
C LEU A 55 -12.96 -7.70 -11.46
N SER A 56 -13.89 -8.30 -10.73
CA SER A 56 -13.80 -8.44 -9.27
C SER A 56 -12.70 -9.36 -8.80
N LEU A 57 -12.31 -10.33 -9.61
CA LEU A 57 -11.19 -11.24 -9.36
C LEU A 57 -9.84 -10.62 -9.72
N ILE A 58 -9.77 -9.84 -10.81
CA ILE A 58 -8.50 -9.27 -11.30
C ILE A 58 -8.06 -8.05 -10.48
N LEU A 59 -8.99 -7.14 -10.17
CA LEU A 59 -8.67 -5.87 -9.49
C LEU A 59 -7.90 -6.02 -8.16
N PRO A 60 -8.23 -6.96 -7.27
CA PRO A 60 -7.51 -7.12 -6.01
C PRO A 60 -6.08 -7.64 -6.19
N LEU A 61 -5.82 -8.46 -7.21
CA LEU A 61 -4.53 -9.13 -7.41
C LEU A 61 -3.40 -8.13 -7.68
N VAL A 62 -3.67 -7.16 -8.56
CA VAL A 62 -2.70 -6.12 -8.94
C VAL A 62 -2.42 -5.18 -7.76
N PHE A 63 -3.44 -4.86 -6.97
CA PHE A 63 -3.26 -4.03 -5.78
C PHE A 63 -2.39 -4.73 -4.73
N PHE A 64 -2.66 -6.00 -4.46
CA PHE A 64 -2.04 -6.70 -3.34
C PHE A 64 -0.53 -6.82 -3.52
N ASP A 65 -0.07 -7.12 -4.73
CA ASP A 65 1.34 -7.29 -5.06
C ASP A 65 2.13 -5.98 -4.82
N VAL A 66 1.69 -4.89 -5.48
CA VAL A 66 2.35 -3.58 -5.38
C VAL A 66 2.27 -3.02 -3.95
N PHE A 67 1.11 -3.15 -3.29
CA PHE A 67 0.94 -2.63 -1.94
C PHE A 67 1.83 -3.34 -0.93
N ILE A 68 1.87 -4.67 -0.95
CA ILE A 68 2.68 -5.45 0.00
C ILE A 68 4.17 -5.20 -0.24
N GLN A 69 4.61 -5.16 -1.50
CA GLN A 69 6.01 -4.88 -1.84
C GLN A 69 6.45 -3.51 -1.29
N LYS A 70 5.66 -2.46 -1.54
CA LYS A 70 5.97 -1.09 -1.09
C LYS A 70 5.87 -0.93 0.43
N LEU A 71 4.93 -1.62 1.06
CA LEU A 71 4.82 -1.65 2.52
C LEU A 71 6.03 -2.33 3.17
N LEU A 72 6.51 -3.43 2.59
CA LEU A 72 7.70 -4.13 3.07
C LEU A 72 8.96 -3.26 2.93
N GLU A 73 9.11 -2.59 1.78
CA GLU A 73 10.22 -1.68 1.50
C GLU A 73 10.26 -0.52 2.52
N TYR A 74 9.12 0.13 2.77
CA TYR A 74 8.98 1.18 3.76
C TYR A 74 9.36 0.72 5.18
N ASN A 75 8.86 -0.45 5.61
CA ASN A 75 9.18 -0.98 6.94
C ASN A 75 10.66 -1.34 7.08
N THR A 76 11.27 -1.88 6.02
CA THR A 76 12.70 -2.22 6.01
C THR A 76 13.56 -0.98 6.16
N LEU A 77 13.23 0.11 5.46
CA LEU A 77 13.90 1.41 5.62
C LEU A 77 13.79 1.93 7.05
N LYS A 78 12.59 1.90 7.65
CA LYS A 78 12.39 2.34 9.04
C LYS A 78 13.18 1.51 10.07
N VAL A 79 13.34 0.22 9.83
CA VAL A 79 14.17 -0.64 10.70
C VAL A 79 15.64 -0.25 10.59
N GLN A 80 16.14 -0.03 9.37
CA GLN A 80 17.53 0.41 9.17
C GLN A 80 17.79 1.77 9.82
N GLU A 81 16.86 2.71 9.74
CA GLU A 81 16.97 4.01 10.41
C GLU A 81 17.15 3.87 11.92
N ARG A 82 16.35 3.01 12.55
CA ARG A 82 16.46 2.74 13.99
C ARG A 82 17.79 2.09 14.34
N GLN A 83 18.29 1.18 13.52
CA GLN A 83 19.60 0.56 13.75
C GLN A 83 20.73 1.58 13.68
N VAL A 84 20.72 2.46 12.67
CA VAL A 84 21.73 3.52 12.51
C VAL A 84 21.65 4.52 13.67
N PHE A 85 20.44 4.90 14.07
CA PHE A 85 20.24 5.80 15.21
C PHE A 85 20.80 5.19 16.51
N ASN A 86 20.42 3.94 16.81
CA ASN A 86 20.89 3.23 18.00
C ASN A 86 22.42 3.04 17.99
N ALA A 87 23.01 2.74 16.83
CA ALA A 87 24.46 2.62 16.70
C ALA A 87 25.17 3.94 16.96
N LYS A 88 24.62 5.06 16.46
CA LYS A 88 25.16 6.40 16.69
C LYS A 88 25.08 6.79 18.17
N GLU A 89 23.91 6.58 18.80
CA GLU A 89 23.71 6.86 20.21
C GLU A 89 24.66 6.02 21.09
N ALA A 90 24.77 4.72 20.82
CA ALA A 90 25.72 3.85 21.51
C ALA A 90 27.16 4.37 21.38
N ASN A 91 27.57 4.80 20.18
CA ASN A 91 28.91 5.32 19.95
C ASN A 91 29.17 6.63 20.73
N GLU A 92 28.18 7.53 20.81
CA GLU A 92 28.27 8.74 21.65
C GLU A 92 28.42 8.39 23.14
N HIS A 93 27.73 7.36 23.61
CA HIS A 93 27.88 6.87 24.99
C HIS A 93 29.26 6.24 25.24
N PHE A 94 29.76 5.42 24.30
CA PHE A 94 31.10 4.85 24.39
C PHE A 94 32.19 5.94 24.38
N GLU A 95 32.06 6.95 23.53
CA GLU A 95 33.02 8.06 23.46
C GLU A 95 33.03 8.88 24.77
N LYS A 96 31.86 9.15 25.36
CA LYS A 96 31.75 9.79 26.69
C LYS A 96 32.41 8.95 27.79
N LEU A 97 32.23 7.63 27.77
CA LEU A 97 32.87 6.70 28.70
C LEU A 97 34.39 6.69 28.54
N TYR A 98 34.89 6.58 27.31
CA TYR A 98 36.33 6.63 27.02
C TYR A 98 36.98 7.93 27.47
N LYS A 99 36.34 9.09 27.22
CA LYS A 99 36.83 10.40 27.70
C LYS A 99 36.82 10.51 29.23
N LYS A 100 35.95 9.77 29.92
CA LYS A 100 35.84 9.76 31.39
C LYS A 100 36.84 8.82 32.06
N VAL A 101 37.18 7.69 31.42
CA VAL A 101 38.10 6.66 31.95
C VAL A 101 39.54 6.90 31.51
N GLY A 102 39.77 7.50 30.34
CA GLY A 102 41.11 7.84 29.83
C GLY A 102 41.77 9.06 30.47
N ARG A 103 41.33 9.45 31.67
CA ARG A 103 41.92 10.49 32.52
C ARG A 103 42.41 9.86 33.80
#